data_AF-A0A2V8YEZ5-F1
#
_entry.id   AF-A0A2V8YEZ5-F1
#
_cell.length_a   1.000
_cell.length_b   1.000
_cell.length_c   1.000
_cell.angle_alpha   90.00
_cell.angle_beta   90.00
_cell.angle_gamma   90.00
#
_symmetry.space_group_name_H-M   'P 1'
#
loop_
_entity.id
_entity.type
_entity.pdbx_description
1 polymer ?
#
loop_
_entity_poly.entity_id
_entity_poly.type
_entity_poly.pdbx_seq_one_letter_code
_entity_poly.pdbx_strand_id
1 'polypeptide(L)'
;MTKRRDVKAAATVAIVGLSAVPLFAETPKLNIKTKHGFPMEEQRKQQMERLAKQYDLKKYTITRDMVIERGAMNHSYPVLTLNLRFLDNDDLALSAYVHEQGHWVLRERYRADNPRLFEDLHSAFPNLEIQQPEGDGELKSSYFHIAVCMLDRLFCISANEWKAC
;
A
#
# COMPACT_ATOMS: atom_id res chain seq x y z
N MET A 1 -61.82 33.92 39.04
CA MET A 1 -60.56 33.47 39.68
C MET A 1 -60.07 32.22 38.96
N THR A 2 -58.83 32.27 38.49
CA THR A 2 -58.31 31.58 37.31
C THR A 2 -57.80 30.18 37.66
N LYS A 3 -58.31 29.15 36.95
CA LYS A 3 -57.92 27.73 37.09
C LYS A 3 -56.58 27.51 36.39
N ARG A 4 -55.48 27.37 37.15
CA ARG A 4 -54.17 26.95 36.60
C ARG A 4 -54.31 25.54 36.05
N ARG A 5 -54.01 25.37 34.76
CA ARG A 5 -53.85 24.07 34.09
C ARG A 5 -52.36 23.77 34.06
N ASP A 6 -51.93 22.77 34.84
CA ASP A 6 -50.59 22.22 34.75
C ASP A 6 -50.46 21.41 33.45
N VAL A 7 -49.78 21.99 32.47
CA VAL A 7 -49.36 21.28 31.25
C VAL A 7 -48.09 20.53 31.59
N LYS A 8 -48.20 19.21 31.78
CA LYS A 8 -47.01 18.33 31.82
C LYS A 8 -46.40 18.31 30.43
N ALA A 9 -45.27 19.00 30.25
CA ALA A 9 -44.49 18.95 29.04
C ALA A 9 -43.96 17.53 28.85
N ALA A 10 -44.46 16.84 27.81
CA ALA A 10 -43.88 15.58 27.36
C ALA A 10 -42.55 15.91 26.66
N ALA A 11 -41.44 15.55 27.29
CA ALA A 11 -40.12 15.65 26.69
C ALA A 11 -39.96 14.54 25.66
N THR A 12 -40.08 14.89 24.38
CA THR A 12 -39.72 14.00 23.28
C THR A 12 -38.20 13.82 23.29
N VAL A 13 -37.72 12.65 23.72
CA VAL A 13 -36.31 12.28 23.59
C VAL A 13 -36.07 11.91 22.12
N ALA A 14 -35.48 12.84 21.37
CA ALA A 14 -34.94 12.55 20.06
C ALA A 14 -33.65 11.73 20.25
N ILE A 15 -33.73 10.42 19.96
CA ILE A 15 -32.54 9.57 19.86
C ILE A 15 -31.80 10.00 18.60
N VAL A 16 -30.78 10.84 18.75
CA VAL A 16 -29.80 11.10 17.70
C VAL A 16 -28.95 9.82 17.60
N GLY A 17 -29.26 8.97 16.63
CA GLY A 17 -28.39 7.86 16.27
C GLY A 17 -27.06 8.44 15.78
N LEU A 18 -26.00 8.27 16.58
CA LEU A 18 -24.64 8.43 16.11
C LEU A 18 -24.37 7.30 15.10
N SER A 19 -24.74 7.53 13.84
CA SER A 19 -24.16 6.77 12.74
C SER A 19 -22.68 7.15 12.68
N ALA A 20 -21.82 6.28 13.21
CA ALA A 20 -20.39 6.36 13.01
C ALA A 20 -20.14 6.29 11.51
N VAL A 21 -19.96 7.44 10.87
CA VAL A 21 -19.47 7.51 9.51
C VAL A 21 -18.03 7.04 9.59
N PRO A 22 -17.64 5.91 8.97
CA PRO A 22 -16.23 5.58 8.88
C PRO A 22 -15.56 6.76 8.18
N LEU A 23 -14.62 7.40 8.87
CA LEU A 23 -13.67 8.31 8.24
C LEU A 23 -12.87 7.45 7.27
N PHE A 24 -13.32 7.34 6.03
CA PHE A 24 -12.49 6.82 4.96
C PHE A 24 -11.29 7.75 4.88
N ALA A 25 -10.15 7.30 5.41
CA ALA A 25 -8.90 7.95 5.12
C ALA A 25 -8.70 7.83 3.61
N GLU A 26 -8.80 8.97 2.94
CA GLU A 26 -8.75 9.02 1.49
C GLU A 26 -7.31 8.77 1.06
N THR A 27 -7.09 7.70 0.31
CA THR A 27 -5.81 7.44 -0.35
C THR A 27 -5.39 8.69 -1.09
N PRO A 28 -4.15 9.19 -0.88
CA PRO A 28 -3.68 10.34 -1.62
C PRO A 28 -3.78 10.11 -3.12
N LYS A 29 -4.24 11.12 -3.86
CA LYS A 29 -4.35 11.04 -5.32
C LYS A 29 -3.03 10.57 -5.93
N LEU A 30 -3.07 9.42 -6.60
CA LEU A 30 -1.93 8.85 -7.32
C LEU A 30 -1.77 9.56 -8.68
N ASN A 31 -0.52 9.85 -9.04
CA ASN A 31 -0.14 10.42 -10.33
C ASN A 31 0.32 9.29 -11.24
N ILE A 32 -0.63 8.59 -11.86
CA ILE A 32 -0.34 7.42 -12.69
C ILE A 32 -0.19 7.83 -14.15
N LYS A 33 0.95 7.50 -14.76
CA LYS A 33 1.23 7.69 -16.19
C LYS A 33 1.45 6.35 -16.87
N THR A 34 1.00 6.22 -18.11
CA THR A 34 1.38 5.09 -18.97
C THR A 34 2.65 5.45 -19.73
N LYS A 35 3.60 4.52 -19.84
CA LYS A 35 4.86 4.76 -20.57
C LYS A 35 4.62 4.94 -22.07
N HIS A 36 3.79 4.07 -22.64
CA HIS A 36 3.58 3.98 -24.09
C HIS A 36 2.14 4.33 -24.48
N GLY A 37 1.19 4.27 -23.55
CA GLY A 37 -0.23 4.54 -23.82
C GLY A 37 -0.94 3.35 -24.47
N PHE A 38 -0.40 2.14 -24.32
CA PHE A 38 -1.08 0.95 -24.81
C PHE A 38 -2.37 0.68 -24.04
N PRO A 39 -3.40 0.08 -24.67
CA PRO A 39 -4.67 -0.20 -24.01
C PRO A 39 -4.51 -0.99 -22.70
N MET A 40 -3.58 -1.94 -22.64
CA MET A 40 -3.32 -2.73 -21.43
C MET A 40 -2.65 -1.92 -20.31
N GLU A 41 -1.83 -0.92 -20.64
CA GLU A 41 -1.25 -0.01 -19.64
C GLU A 41 -2.34 0.89 -19.04
N GLU A 42 -3.28 1.35 -19.87
CA GLU A 42 -4.42 2.14 -19.40
C GLU A 42 -5.37 1.29 -18.55
N GLN A 43 -5.60 0.02 -18.91
CA GLN A 43 -6.36 -0.92 -18.06
C GLN A 43 -5.71 -1.08 -16.68
N ARG A 44 -4.39 -1.23 -16.62
CA ARG A 44 -3.66 -1.32 -15.34
C ARG A 44 -3.76 -0.02 -14.55
N LYS A 45 -3.64 1.13 -15.20
CA LYS A 45 -3.84 2.42 -14.54
C LYS A 45 -5.24 2.52 -13.93
N GLN A 46 -6.28 2.16 -14.68
CA GLN A 46 -7.65 2.14 -14.18
C GLN A 46 -7.83 1.16 -13.01
N GLN A 47 -7.19 -0.02 -13.07
CA GLN A 47 -7.17 -0.96 -11.96
C GLN A 47 -6.58 -0.32 -10.70
N MET A 48 -5.41 0.33 -10.81
CA MET A 48 -4.78 0.99 -9.66
C MET A 48 -5.58 2.17 -9.11
N GLU A 49 -6.19 2.99 -9.98
CA GLU A 49 -7.08 4.08 -9.56
C GLU A 49 -8.32 3.54 -8.82
N ARG A 50 -8.88 2.42 -9.29
CA ARG A 50 -9.99 1.76 -8.61
C ARG A 50 -9.57 1.22 -7.25
N LEU A 51 -8.44 0.54 -7.16
CA LEU A 51 -7.91 0.00 -5.90
C LEU A 51 -7.59 1.10 -4.89
N ALA A 52 -7.02 2.21 -5.33
CA ALA A 52 -6.75 3.37 -4.49
C ALA A 52 -8.03 4.01 -3.92
N LYS A 53 -9.17 3.91 -4.61
CA LYS A 53 -10.47 4.36 -4.10
C LYS A 53 -11.11 3.34 -3.16
N GLN A 54 -10.89 2.06 -3.43
CA GLN A 54 -11.50 0.95 -2.68
C GLN A 54 -10.85 0.76 -1.31
N TYR A 55 -9.55 1.02 -1.19
CA TYR A 55 -8.79 0.78 0.03
C TYR A 55 -8.11 2.06 0.53
N ASP A 56 -7.95 2.20 1.85
CA ASP A 56 -7.11 3.25 2.44
C ASP A 56 -5.63 2.87 2.35
N LEU A 57 -4.96 3.41 1.32
CA LEU A 57 -3.55 3.19 1.07
C LEU A 57 -2.65 4.26 1.70
N LYS A 58 -3.21 5.22 2.43
CA LYS A 58 -2.48 6.41 2.88
C LYS A 58 -1.17 6.09 3.61
N LYS A 59 -1.17 5.07 4.46
CA LYS A 59 0.01 4.64 5.23
C LYS A 59 1.04 3.85 4.41
N TYR A 60 0.64 3.34 3.25
CA TYR A 60 1.48 2.57 2.33
C TYR A 60 1.95 3.41 1.13
N THR A 61 1.34 4.57 0.87
CA THR A 61 1.73 5.46 -0.23
C THR A 61 2.89 6.37 0.20
N ILE A 62 4.12 5.96 -0.14
CA ILE A 62 5.33 6.78 0.10
C ILE A 62 5.53 7.78 -1.03
N THR A 63 5.60 7.30 -2.28
CA THR A 63 5.52 8.17 -3.46
C THR A 63 4.15 8.11 -4.12
N ARG A 64 3.76 9.21 -4.76
CA ARG A 64 2.52 9.32 -5.55
C ARG A 64 2.76 9.19 -7.05
N ASP A 65 3.99 9.38 -7.50
CA ASP A 65 4.34 9.35 -8.90
C ASP A 65 4.65 7.92 -9.33
N MET A 66 3.90 7.43 -10.32
CA MET A 66 4.08 6.09 -10.82
C MET A 66 3.91 5.98 -12.34
N VAL A 67 4.61 5.02 -12.91
CA VAL A 67 4.58 4.69 -14.33
C VAL A 67 4.08 3.26 -14.49
N ILE A 68 3.18 3.04 -15.44
CA ILE A 68 2.80 1.72 -15.91
C ILE A 68 3.54 1.43 -17.21
N GLU A 69 4.32 0.36 -17.25
CA GLU A 69 5.16 0.01 -18.39
C GLU A 69 5.03 -1.47 -18.75
N ARG A 70 4.61 -1.74 -19.99
CA ARG A 70 4.59 -3.09 -20.54
C ARG A 70 6.00 -3.63 -20.74
N GLY A 71 6.28 -4.80 -20.16
CA GLY A 71 7.56 -5.51 -20.33
C GLY A 71 8.66 -5.11 -19.35
N ALA A 72 8.40 -4.12 -18.48
CA ALA A 72 9.31 -3.77 -17.40
C ALA A 72 9.27 -4.82 -16.27
N MET A 73 10.35 -4.87 -15.49
CA MET A 73 10.31 -5.41 -14.13
C MET A 73 9.69 -4.35 -13.22
N ASN A 74 8.98 -4.77 -12.17
CA ASN A 74 8.57 -3.80 -11.16
C ASN A 74 9.82 -3.24 -10.48
N HIS A 75 9.83 -1.93 -10.25
CA HIS A 75 10.90 -1.30 -9.51
C HIS A 75 10.44 0.04 -8.92
N SER A 76 10.98 0.40 -7.78
CA SER A 76 10.62 1.66 -7.11
C SER A 76 11.34 2.89 -7.64
N TYR A 77 12.50 2.73 -8.30
CA TYR A 77 13.40 3.84 -8.64
C TYR A 77 13.84 3.83 -10.10
N PRO A 78 14.04 4.98 -10.77
CA PRO A 78 13.91 6.37 -10.29
C PRO A 78 12.49 6.83 -10.00
N VAL A 79 11.51 6.16 -10.61
CA VAL A 79 10.07 6.37 -10.39
C VAL A 79 9.44 4.99 -10.19
N LEU A 80 8.45 4.89 -9.32
CA LEU A 80 7.74 3.65 -9.06
C LEU A 80 7.12 3.16 -10.37
N THR A 81 7.57 2.02 -10.86
CA THR A 81 7.16 1.44 -12.12
C THR A 81 6.54 0.09 -11.89
N LEU A 82 5.29 -0.07 -12.34
CA LEU A 82 4.58 -1.34 -12.30
C LEU A 82 4.38 -1.88 -13.71
N ASN A 83 4.57 -3.18 -13.85
CA ASN A 83 4.26 -3.90 -15.06
C ASN A 83 2.80 -4.39 -15.07
N LEU A 84 2.49 -5.17 -16.10
CA LEU A 84 1.14 -5.66 -16.37
C LEU A 84 0.85 -7.05 -15.76
N ARG A 85 1.76 -7.60 -14.97
CA ARG A 85 1.57 -8.90 -14.31
C ARG A 85 0.45 -8.76 -13.27
N PHE A 86 -0.57 -9.62 -13.28
CA PHE A 86 -1.75 -9.51 -12.40
C PHE A 86 -2.78 -8.45 -12.80
N LEU A 87 -2.92 -8.15 -14.09
CA LEU A 87 -4.03 -7.34 -14.61
C LEU A 87 -5.42 -7.92 -14.27
N ASP A 88 -5.48 -9.24 -14.08
CA ASP A 88 -6.65 -10.05 -13.77
C ASP A 88 -6.82 -10.35 -12.27
N ASN A 89 -5.87 -9.92 -11.43
CA ASN A 89 -5.88 -10.20 -10.00
C ASN A 89 -5.53 -8.94 -9.19
N ASP A 90 -6.57 -8.35 -8.61
CA ASP A 90 -6.48 -7.12 -7.81
C ASP A 90 -5.61 -7.26 -6.57
N ASP A 91 -5.71 -8.40 -5.89
CA ASP A 91 -4.99 -8.68 -4.65
C ASP A 91 -3.47 -8.72 -4.91
N LEU A 92 -3.07 -9.42 -5.98
CA LEU A 92 -1.65 -9.48 -6.37
C LEU A 92 -1.15 -8.17 -6.98
N ALA A 93 -2.00 -7.44 -7.72
CA ALA A 93 -1.66 -6.10 -8.21
C ALA A 93 -1.37 -5.14 -7.05
N LEU A 94 -2.15 -5.26 -5.99
CA LEU A 94 -2.05 -4.41 -4.82
C LEU A 94 -0.86 -4.77 -3.93
N SER A 95 -0.58 -6.06 -3.74
CA SER A 95 0.66 -6.53 -3.10
C SER A 95 1.89 -6.02 -3.86
N ALA A 96 1.90 -6.13 -5.20
CA ALA A 96 3.01 -5.59 -6.00
C ALA A 96 3.20 -4.08 -5.78
N TYR A 97 2.11 -3.30 -5.74
CA TYR A 97 2.20 -1.87 -5.44
C TYR A 97 2.79 -1.60 -4.05
N VAL A 98 2.31 -2.29 -3.01
CA VAL A 98 2.79 -2.11 -1.64
C VAL A 98 4.25 -2.55 -1.48
N HIS A 99 4.64 -3.64 -2.14
CA HIS A 99 6.02 -4.11 -2.19
C HIS A 99 6.95 -3.02 -2.73
N GLU A 100 6.62 -2.42 -3.88
CA GLU A 100 7.42 -1.34 -4.46
C GLU A 100 7.43 -0.07 -3.60
N GLN A 101 6.37 0.19 -2.83
CA GLN A 101 6.39 1.28 -1.84
C GLN A 101 7.27 0.96 -0.63
N GLY A 102 7.40 -0.30 -0.24
CA GLY A 102 8.28 -0.76 0.83
C GLY A 102 9.75 -0.45 0.56
N HIS A 103 10.19 -0.63 -0.69
CA HIS A 103 11.54 -0.21 -1.14
C HIS A 103 11.79 1.30 -0.95
N TRP A 104 10.78 2.15 -1.16
CA TRP A 104 10.90 3.60 -0.87
C TRP A 104 11.12 3.89 0.61
N VAL A 105 10.45 3.15 1.52
CA VAL A 105 10.65 3.32 2.98
C VAL A 105 12.11 3.07 3.38
N LEU A 106 12.73 2.05 2.80
CA LEU A 106 14.12 1.72 3.10
C LEU A 106 15.10 2.76 2.53
N ARG A 107 14.76 3.37 1.39
CA ARG A 107 15.58 4.40 0.74
C ARG A 107 15.47 5.77 1.42
N GLU A 108 14.27 6.31 1.62
CA GLU A 108 14.09 7.67 2.16
C GLU A 108 14.67 7.84 3.57
N ARG A 109 14.72 6.75 4.34
CA ARG A 109 15.25 6.75 5.70
C ARG A 109 16.72 6.33 5.77
N TYR A 110 17.40 6.22 4.62
CA TYR A 110 18.78 5.71 4.50
C TYR A 110 18.98 4.37 5.22
N ARG A 111 17.92 3.55 5.34
CA ARG A 111 17.98 2.25 6.02
C ARG A 111 18.69 1.22 5.17
N ALA A 112 18.66 1.37 3.84
CA ALA A 112 19.54 0.62 2.95
C ALA A 112 21.04 0.90 3.21
N ASP A 113 21.39 2.00 3.87
CA ASP A 113 22.78 2.29 4.26
C ASP A 113 23.05 1.94 5.73
N ASN A 114 22.08 1.37 6.45
CA ASN A 114 22.21 1.06 7.86
C ASN A 114 22.97 -0.27 8.07
N PRO A 115 24.20 -0.24 8.59
CA PRO A 115 25.00 -1.45 8.79
C PRO A 115 24.35 -2.41 9.80
N ARG A 116 23.65 -1.91 10.83
CA ARG A 116 22.99 -2.78 11.81
C ARG A 116 21.86 -3.59 11.20
N LEU A 117 21.06 -2.98 10.33
CA LEU A 117 19.98 -3.70 9.63
C LEU A 117 20.57 -4.84 8.79
N PHE A 118 21.66 -4.58 8.07
CA PHE A 118 22.36 -5.61 7.31
C PHE A 118 22.92 -6.72 8.21
N GLU A 119 23.60 -6.37 9.31
CA GLU A 119 24.17 -7.34 10.26
C GLU A 119 23.08 -8.24 10.88
N ASP A 120 21.95 -7.65 11.28
CA ASP A 120 20.81 -8.38 11.85
C ASP A 120 20.23 -9.36 10.82
N LEU A 121 20.02 -8.91 9.57
CA LEU A 121 19.49 -9.75 8.49
C LEU A 121 20.47 -10.85 8.09
N HIS A 122 21.76 -10.54 7.99
CA HIS A 122 22.80 -11.51 7.68
C HIS A 122 22.92 -12.58 8.76
N SER A 123 22.78 -12.20 10.03
CA SER A 123 22.79 -13.14 11.15
C SER A 123 21.54 -14.04 11.16
N ALA A 124 20.39 -13.50 10.76
CA ALA A 124 19.14 -14.26 10.69
C ALA A 124 19.06 -15.20 9.48
N PHE A 125 19.69 -14.84 8.36
CA PHE A 125 19.65 -15.60 7.09
C PHE A 125 21.06 -15.87 6.53
N PRO A 126 21.93 -16.61 7.24
CA PRO A 126 23.36 -16.70 6.92
C PRO A 126 23.69 -17.40 5.58
N ASN A 127 22.75 -18.16 5.02
CA ASN A 127 22.92 -18.93 3.78
C ASN A 127 21.96 -18.46 2.68
N LEU A 128 21.69 -17.15 2.62
CA LEU A 128 20.85 -16.57 1.58
C LEU A 128 21.46 -16.84 0.20
N GLU A 129 20.70 -17.45 -0.70
CA GLU A 129 21.07 -17.52 -2.11
C GLU A 129 20.94 -16.12 -2.72
N ILE A 130 22.02 -15.65 -3.34
CA ILE A 130 22.09 -14.28 -3.88
C ILE A 130 22.11 -14.29 -5.40
N GLN A 131 22.36 -15.43 -6.04
CA GLN A 131 22.41 -15.51 -7.49
C GLN A 131 21.00 -15.48 -8.08
N GLN A 132 20.86 -14.87 -9.26
CA GLN A 132 19.62 -14.93 -10.01
C GLN A 132 19.40 -16.37 -10.54
N PRO A 133 18.15 -16.86 -10.59
CA PRO A 133 16.89 -16.13 -10.32
C PRO A 133 16.46 -16.08 -8.84
N GLU A 134 17.12 -16.78 -7.93
CA GLU A 134 16.69 -16.89 -6.52
C GLU A 134 16.98 -15.64 -5.67
N GLY A 135 17.97 -14.83 -6.05
CA GLY A 135 18.34 -13.58 -5.42
C GLY A 135 18.52 -12.41 -6.40
N ASP A 136 18.92 -11.25 -5.88
CA ASP A 136 19.04 -10.02 -6.67
C ASP A 136 20.36 -9.92 -7.47
N GLY A 137 21.29 -10.86 -7.27
CA GLY A 137 22.63 -10.87 -7.88
C GLY A 137 23.68 -10.07 -7.08
N GLU A 138 23.26 -9.31 -6.06
CA GLU A 138 24.13 -8.55 -5.16
C GLU A 138 23.74 -8.81 -3.70
N LEU A 139 24.75 -8.95 -2.84
CA LEU A 139 24.57 -9.38 -1.45
C LEU A 139 23.66 -8.42 -0.69
N LYS A 140 24.00 -7.13 -0.64
CA LYS A 140 23.24 -6.14 0.14
C LYS A 140 21.83 -5.97 -0.41
N SER A 141 21.66 -5.87 -1.72
CA SER A 141 20.36 -5.82 -2.39
C SER A 141 19.49 -7.01 -2.01
N SER A 142 20.04 -8.22 -2.05
CA SER A 142 19.30 -9.45 -1.71
C SER A 142 18.81 -9.42 -0.25
N TYR A 143 19.64 -8.98 0.70
CA TYR A 143 19.20 -8.81 2.09
C TYR A 143 18.17 -7.68 2.26
N PHE A 144 18.31 -6.56 1.55
CA PHE A 144 17.30 -5.51 1.57
C PHE A 144 15.98 -5.96 0.99
N HIS A 145 15.99 -6.84 -0.01
CA HIS A 145 14.79 -7.46 -0.55
C HIS A 145 14.05 -8.25 0.53
N ILE A 146 14.76 -8.99 1.40
CA ILE A 146 14.14 -9.66 2.57
C ILE A 146 13.45 -8.65 3.47
N ALA A 147 14.10 -7.52 3.77
CA ALA A 147 13.51 -6.48 4.60
C ALA A 147 12.22 -5.91 3.97
N VAL A 148 12.17 -5.76 2.65
CA VAL A 148 10.94 -5.36 1.95
C VAL A 148 9.87 -6.44 2.01
N CYS A 149 10.21 -7.72 1.79
CA CYS A 149 9.28 -8.82 1.96
C CYS A 149 8.71 -8.90 3.39
N MET A 150 9.53 -8.60 4.40
CA MET A 150 9.07 -8.51 5.79
C MET A 150 8.13 -7.33 6.01
N LEU A 151 8.43 -6.17 5.41
CA LEU A 151 7.53 -5.01 5.45
C LEU A 151 6.20 -5.32 4.75
N ASP A 152 6.23 -5.99 3.60
CA ASP A 152 5.04 -6.44 2.88
C ASP A 152 4.16 -7.32 3.76
N ARG A 153 4.75 -8.33 4.42
CA ARG A 153 4.03 -9.17 5.39
C ARG A 153 3.46 -8.35 6.57
N LEU A 154 4.19 -7.37 7.10
CA LEU A 154 3.68 -6.49 8.16
C LEU A 154 2.55 -5.58 7.65
N PHE A 155 2.66 -5.11 6.41
CA PHE A 155 1.65 -4.29 5.76
C PHE A 155 0.35 -5.08 5.57
N CYS A 156 0.46 -6.31 5.08
CA CYS A 156 -0.58 -7.34 5.03
C CYS A 156 -1.25 -7.57 6.41
N ILE A 157 -0.48 -7.83 7.47
CA ILE A 157 -1.02 -8.06 8.82
C ILE A 157 -1.76 -6.81 9.37
N SER A 158 -1.27 -5.60 9.06
CA SER A 158 -1.89 -4.36 9.53
C SER A 158 -3.13 -3.93 8.72
N ALA A 159 -3.41 -4.59 7.60
CA ALA A 159 -4.64 -4.45 6.82
C ALA A 159 -5.52 -5.66 7.11
N ASN A 160 -6.21 -5.67 8.26
CA ASN A 160 -7.13 -6.72 8.72
C ASN A 160 -8.28 -7.09 7.74
N GLU A 161 -8.29 -6.54 6.53
CA GLU A 161 -9.37 -6.62 5.53
C GLU A 161 -8.89 -7.07 4.14
N TRP A 162 -7.60 -7.34 3.93
CA TRP A 162 -7.07 -7.77 2.61
C TRP A 162 -6.83 -9.27 2.53
N LYS A 163 -7.47 -9.92 1.55
CA LYS A 163 -7.36 -11.36 1.29
C LYS A 163 -6.12 -11.77 0.49
N ALA A 164 -5.30 -10.80 0.08
CA ALA A 164 -4.10 -10.97 -0.72
C ALA A 164 -2.90 -11.60 0.03
N CYS A 165 -3.07 -11.95 1.31
CA CYS A 165 -2.00 -12.42 2.19
C CYS A 165 -1.77 -13.93 2.07
#